data_AF-A0A7V3HBK6-F1
#
_entry.id   AF-A0A7V3HBK6-F1
#
_cell.length_a   1.000
_cell.length_b   1.000
_cell.length_c   1.000
_cell.angle_alpha   90.00
_cell.angle_beta   90.00
_cell.angle_gamma   90.00
#
_symmetry.space_group_name_H-M   'P 1'
#
loop_
_entity.id
_entity.type
_entity.pdbx_description
1 polymer ?
#
loop_
_entity_poly.entity_id
_entity_poly.type
_entity_poly.pdbx_seq_one_letter_code
_entity_poly.pdbx_strand_id
1 'polypeptide(L)'
;MTANARPVSRRMKRKTLYVAATIASMLAYVVLMALSHSAQWLVWLALAAALVSVVFACLWVAALDEAAQQAHYIAWFWGGSAGLFVSMLVFVTVMLRPSAFDGALTSMGVEESFASGIVVGVTPAVIGYLIWWAVIWLRRS
;
A
#
# COMPACT_ATOMS: atom_id res chain seq x y z
N MET A 1 -38.59 -8.62 -21.52
CA MET A 1 -37.19 -8.36 -21.89
C MET A 1 -36.29 -8.91 -20.80
N THR A 2 -35.74 -10.11 -20.98
CA THR A 2 -34.78 -10.71 -20.04
C THR A 2 -33.37 -10.32 -20.47
N ALA A 3 -32.67 -9.53 -19.67
CA ALA A 3 -31.29 -9.15 -19.93
C ALA A 3 -30.39 -10.40 -19.88
N ASN A 4 -29.86 -10.83 -21.03
CA ASN A 4 -28.91 -11.94 -21.09
C ASN A 4 -27.62 -11.56 -20.36
N ALA A 5 -27.36 -12.20 -19.22
CA ALA A 5 -26.12 -12.02 -18.48
C ALA A 5 -24.92 -12.45 -19.34
N ARG A 6 -24.03 -11.50 -19.66
CA ARG A 6 -22.80 -11.82 -20.40
C ARG A 6 -21.88 -12.67 -19.51
N PRO A 7 -21.29 -13.76 -20.02
CA PRO A 7 -20.41 -14.62 -19.24
C PRO A 7 -19.16 -13.83 -18.80
N VAL A 8 -18.80 -13.96 -17.53
CA VAL A 8 -17.62 -13.32 -16.94
C VAL A 8 -16.35 -13.81 -17.65
N SER A 9 -15.56 -12.89 -18.20
CA SER A 9 -14.33 -13.24 -18.91
C SER A 9 -13.30 -13.91 -17.98
N ARG A 10 -12.50 -14.84 -18.52
CA ARG A 10 -11.42 -15.52 -17.75
C ARG A 10 -10.44 -14.52 -17.12
N ARG A 11 -10.17 -13.40 -17.80
CA ARG A 11 -9.33 -12.31 -17.31
C ARG A 11 -9.90 -11.71 -16.02
N MET A 12 -11.21 -11.45 -16.00
CA MET A 12 -11.88 -10.87 -14.84
C MET A 12 -11.83 -11.82 -13.64
N LYS A 13 -12.04 -13.12 -13.86
CA LYS A 13 -11.89 -14.15 -12.80
C LYS A 13 -10.47 -14.17 -12.21
N ARG A 14 -9.43 -14.13 -13.06
CA ARG A 14 -8.03 -14.07 -12.61
C ARG A 14 -7.74 -12.81 -11.80
N LYS A 15 -8.19 -11.65 -12.28
CA LYS A 15 -8.08 -10.38 -11.56
C LYS A 15 -8.70 -10.48 -10.17
N THR A 16 -9.94 -10.94 -10.07
CA THR A 16 -10.65 -11.11 -8.79
C THR A 16 -9.91 -12.08 -7.86
N LEU A 17 -9.41 -13.20 -8.38
CA LEU A 17 -8.63 -14.16 -7.61
C LEU A 17 -7.35 -13.53 -7.04
N TYR A 18 -6.58 -12.79 -7.85
CA TYR A 18 -5.34 -12.15 -7.38
C TYR A 18 -5.60 -11.05 -6.34
N VAL A 19 -6.69 -10.28 -6.48
CA VAL A 19 -7.11 -9.33 -5.44
C VAL A 19 -7.45 -10.06 -4.14
N ALA A 20 -8.28 -11.09 -4.22
CA ALA A 20 -8.69 -11.87 -3.04
C ALA A 20 -7.47 -12.51 -2.34
N ALA A 21 -6.53 -13.07 -3.11
CA ALA A 21 -5.30 -13.65 -2.58
C ALA A 21 -4.37 -12.59 -1.95
N THR A 22 -4.27 -11.40 -2.54
CA THR A 22 -3.53 -10.26 -1.95
C THR A 22 -4.16 -9.87 -0.61
N ILE A 23 -5.48 -9.67 -0.57
CA ILE A 23 -6.18 -9.30 0.68
C ILE A 23 -6.02 -10.40 1.74
N ALA A 24 -6.22 -11.67 1.37
CA ALA A 24 -6.10 -12.79 2.30
C ALA A 24 -4.68 -12.90 2.89
N SER A 25 -3.65 -12.73 2.07
CA SER A 25 -2.26 -12.75 2.54
C SER A 25 -1.88 -11.51 3.37
N MET A 26 -2.41 -10.33 3.05
CA MET A 26 -2.27 -9.14 3.93
C MET A 26 -2.95 -9.35 5.28
N LEU A 27 -4.15 -9.92 5.31
CA LEU A 27 -4.84 -10.24 6.56
C LEU A 27 -4.06 -11.28 7.37
N ALA A 28 -3.54 -12.33 6.71
CA ALA A 28 -2.68 -13.31 7.36
C ALA A 28 -1.43 -12.65 7.96
N TYR A 29 -0.76 -11.75 7.22
CA TYR A 29 0.37 -10.98 7.73
C TYR A 29 0.01 -10.20 9.00
N VAL A 30 -1.10 -9.44 8.99
CA VAL A 30 -1.54 -8.62 10.14
C VAL A 30 -1.83 -9.51 11.35
N VAL A 31 -2.56 -10.61 11.17
CA VAL A 31 -2.89 -11.54 12.25
C VAL A 31 -1.63 -12.20 12.80
N LEU A 32 -0.73 -12.68 11.94
CA LEU A 32 0.53 -13.31 12.37
C LEU A 32 1.44 -12.31 13.10
N MET A 33 1.50 -11.06 12.66
CA MET A 33 2.22 -10.00 13.37
C MET A 33 1.62 -9.74 14.75
N ALA A 34 0.30 -9.65 14.87
CA ALA A 34 -0.36 -9.45 16.17
C ALA A 34 -0.09 -10.63 17.12
N LEU A 35 -0.05 -11.86 16.60
CA LEU A 35 0.25 -13.05 17.40
C LEU A 35 1.74 -13.21 17.74
N SER A 36 2.64 -12.55 17.00
CA SER A 36 4.10 -12.67 17.18
C SER A 36 4.58 -12.19 18.56
N HIS A 37 3.79 -11.35 19.24
CA HIS A 37 4.02 -10.98 20.63
C HIS A 37 4.04 -12.19 21.59
N SER A 38 3.24 -13.22 21.31
CA SER A 38 3.18 -14.45 22.12
C SER A 38 4.23 -15.49 21.73
N ALA A 39 4.65 -15.49 20.45
CA ALA A 39 5.58 -16.46 19.91
C ALA A 39 6.40 -15.84 18.78
N GLN A 40 7.64 -15.48 19.09
CA GLN A 40 8.52 -14.72 18.19
C GLN A 40 8.74 -15.39 16.82
N TRP A 41 8.73 -16.73 16.76
CA TRP A 41 8.91 -17.46 15.50
C TRP A 41 7.81 -17.18 14.45
N LEU A 42 6.62 -16.72 14.89
CA LEU A 42 5.54 -16.32 13.99
C LEU A 42 5.90 -15.13 13.10
N VAL A 43 6.93 -14.34 13.46
CA VAL A 43 7.44 -13.25 12.61
C VAL A 43 7.88 -13.76 11.24
N TRP A 44 8.46 -14.96 11.16
CA TRP A 44 8.91 -15.54 9.90
C TRP A 44 7.73 -15.93 9.01
N LEU A 45 6.64 -16.43 9.60
CA LEU A 45 5.41 -16.70 8.86
C LEU A 45 4.73 -15.39 8.41
N ALA A 46 4.75 -14.36 9.25
CA ALA A 46 4.24 -13.04 8.88
C ALA A 46 5.02 -12.49 7.67
N LEU A 47 6.36 -12.53 7.72
CA LEU A 47 7.21 -12.11 6.60
C LEU A 47 6.94 -12.92 5.33
N ALA A 48 6.75 -14.25 5.45
CA ALA A 48 6.36 -15.09 4.31
C ALA A 48 5.00 -14.66 3.73
N ALA A 49 4.00 -14.39 4.57
CA ALA A 49 2.70 -13.90 4.13
C ALA A 49 2.79 -12.53 3.43
N ALA A 50 3.63 -11.62 3.93
CA ALA A 50 3.90 -10.34 3.29
C ALA A 50 4.52 -10.50 1.90
N LEU A 51 5.51 -11.40 1.74
CA LEU A 51 6.10 -11.70 0.44
C LEU A 51 5.09 -12.31 -0.54
N VAL A 52 4.24 -13.22 -0.06
CA VAL A 52 3.15 -13.80 -0.87
C VAL A 52 2.17 -12.72 -1.33
N SER A 53 1.86 -11.75 -0.46
CA SER A 53 1.02 -10.60 -0.84
C SER A 53 1.66 -9.79 -1.97
N VAL A 54 2.96 -9.53 -1.92
CA VAL A 54 3.68 -8.83 -3.01
C VAL A 54 3.58 -9.60 -4.32
N VAL A 55 3.77 -10.92 -4.30
CA VAL A 55 3.63 -11.77 -5.49
C VAL A 55 2.23 -11.65 -6.10
N PHE A 56 1.18 -11.74 -5.29
CA PHE A 56 -0.19 -11.61 -5.80
C PHE A 56 -0.53 -10.19 -6.26
N ALA A 57 0.02 -9.16 -5.62
CA ALA A 57 -0.12 -7.79 -6.08
C ALA A 57 0.52 -7.60 -7.47
N CYS A 58 1.72 -8.14 -7.70
CA CYS A 58 2.37 -8.12 -9.00
C CYS A 58 1.55 -8.87 -10.07
N LEU A 59 1.02 -10.06 -9.73
CA LEU A 59 0.15 -10.83 -10.63
C LEU A 59 -1.16 -10.09 -10.93
N TRP A 60 -1.70 -9.35 -9.96
CA TRP A 60 -2.86 -8.50 -10.16
C TRP A 60 -2.57 -7.36 -11.15
N VAL A 61 -1.46 -6.63 -10.97
CA VAL A 61 -1.04 -5.58 -11.91
C VAL A 61 -0.87 -6.15 -13.32
N ALA A 62 -0.23 -7.31 -13.45
CA ALA A 62 -0.04 -7.98 -14.74
C ALA A 62 -1.38 -8.41 -15.42
N ALA A 63 -2.46 -8.56 -14.65
CA ALA A 63 -3.78 -8.92 -15.17
C ALA A 63 -4.64 -7.71 -15.59
N LEU A 64 -4.25 -6.49 -15.20
CA LEU A 64 -4.91 -5.25 -15.60
C LEU A 64 -4.82 -5.01 -17.11
N ASP A 65 -5.75 -4.23 -17.66
CA ASP A 65 -5.64 -3.71 -19.04
C ASP A 65 -4.55 -2.66 -19.16
N GLU A 66 -4.11 -2.40 -20.39
CA GLU A 66 -3.01 -1.48 -20.68
C GLU A 66 -3.31 -0.07 -20.14
N ALA A 67 -4.57 0.37 -20.24
CA ALA A 67 -5.00 1.68 -19.76
C ALA A 67 -4.93 1.79 -18.23
N ALA A 68 -5.22 0.72 -17.50
CA ALA A 68 -5.12 0.64 -16.05
C ALA A 68 -3.68 0.41 -15.57
N GLN A 69 -2.86 -0.34 -16.31
CA GLN A 69 -1.43 -0.50 -16.02
C GLN A 69 -0.69 0.83 -16.17
N GLN A 70 -0.92 1.55 -17.26
CA GLN A 70 -0.34 2.88 -17.45
C GLN A 70 -0.80 3.84 -16.35
N ALA A 71 -2.08 3.81 -15.98
CA ALA A 71 -2.56 4.60 -14.85
C ALA A 71 -1.84 4.24 -13.54
N HIS A 72 -1.54 2.95 -13.31
CA HIS A 72 -0.83 2.47 -12.13
C HIS A 72 0.60 3.00 -12.08
N TYR A 73 1.34 2.89 -13.19
CA TYR A 73 2.71 3.38 -13.27
C TYR A 73 2.80 4.89 -13.15
N ILE A 74 1.89 5.63 -13.79
CA ILE A 74 1.84 7.10 -13.69
C ILE A 74 1.51 7.52 -12.26
N ALA A 75 0.52 6.90 -11.62
CA ALA A 75 0.18 7.18 -10.22
C ALA A 75 1.32 6.83 -9.27
N TRP A 76 2.00 5.71 -9.50
CA TRP A 76 3.17 5.32 -8.72
C TRP A 76 4.32 6.31 -8.87
N PHE A 77 4.64 6.71 -10.10
CA PHE A 77 5.73 7.64 -10.37
C PHE A 77 5.48 9.01 -9.75
N TRP A 78 4.34 9.65 -10.08
CA TRP A 78 4.06 11.01 -9.61
C TRP A 78 3.66 11.03 -8.13
N GLY A 79 2.75 10.16 -7.72
CA GLY A 79 2.29 10.06 -6.34
C GLY A 79 3.41 9.65 -5.39
N GLY A 80 4.21 8.66 -5.78
CA GLY A 80 5.38 8.22 -5.02
C GLY A 80 6.45 9.29 -4.92
N SER A 81 6.83 9.94 -6.03
CA SER A 81 7.86 10.98 -6.02
C SER A 81 7.43 12.20 -5.20
N ALA A 82 6.19 12.66 -5.37
CA ALA A 82 5.66 13.78 -4.59
C ALA A 82 5.58 13.43 -3.09
N GLY A 83 5.14 12.22 -2.75
CA GLY A 83 5.11 11.75 -1.36
C GLY A 83 6.51 11.66 -0.75
N LEU A 84 7.48 11.08 -1.45
CA LEU A 84 8.88 11.03 -0.99
C LEU A 84 9.47 12.43 -0.81
N PHE A 85 9.14 13.38 -1.68
CA PHE A 85 9.55 14.77 -1.52
C PHE A 85 8.96 15.38 -0.23
N VAL A 86 7.68 15.12 0.06
CA VAL A 86 7.06 15.51 1.34
C VAL A 86 7.78 14.86 2.52
N SER A 87 8.07 13.55 2.47
CA SER A 87 8.83 12.86 3.51
C SER A 87 10.20 13.49 3.75
N MET A 88 10.90 13.91 2.68
CA MET A 88 12.17 14.63 2.78
C MET A 88 12.01 16.00 3.44
N LEU A 89 10.97 16.77 3.11
CA LEU A 89 10.69 18.04 3.76
C LEU A 89 10.38 17.87 5.25
N VAL A 90 9.62 16.84 5.62
CA VAL A 90 9.38 16.48 7.02
C VAL A 90 10.72 16.19 7.69
N PHE A 91 11.54 15.30 7.11
CA PHE A 91 12.86 14.96 7.64
C PHE A 91 13.75 16.19 7.88
N VAL A 92 13.85 17.11 6.91
CA VAL A 92 14.60 18.36 7.07
C VAL A 92 14.03 19.20 8.21
N THR A 93 12.70 19.27 8.33
CA THR A 93 12.03 20.00 9.42
C THR A 93 12.35 19.40 10.79
N VAL A 94 12.39 18.06 10.89
CA VAL A 94 12.80 17.35 12.12
C VAL A 94 14.23 17.71 12.50
N MET A 95 15.15 17.68 11.54
CA MET A 95 16.55 18.01 11.78
C MET A 95 16.74 19.45 12.27
N LEU A 96 15.91 20.38 11.79
CA LEU A 96 15.94 21.78 12.23
C LEU A 96 15.22 22.01 13.57
N ARG A 97 14.27 21.15 13.96
CA ARG A 97 13.46 21.27 15.18
C ARG A 97 13.17 19.91 15.82
N PRO A 98 14.16 19.25 16.46
CA PRO A 98 14.01 17.89 16.95
C PRO A 98 12.86 17.72 17.95
N SER A 99 12.75 18.65 18.91
CA SER A 99 11.75 18.60 19.98
C SER A 99 10.29 18.75 19.51
N ALA A 100 10.07 19.42 18.37
CA ALA A 100 8.71 19.60 17.82
C ALA A 100 8.18 18.31 17.19
N PHE A 101 9.08 17.50 16.62
CA PHE A 101 8.71 16.26 15.94
C PHE A 101 8.47 15.12 16.93
N ASP A 102 9.33 14.99 17.95
CA ASP A 102 9.15 13.98 18.99
C ASP A 102 7.79 14.17 19.69
N GLY A 103 7.42 15.41 20.03
CA GLY A 103 6.10 15.72 20.60
C GLY A 103 4.93 15.35 19.70
N ALA A 104 5.05 15.55 18.38
CA ALA A 104 4.03 15.16 17.42
C ALA A 104 3.90 13.63 17.30
N LEU A 105 5.01 12.90 17.22
CA LEU A 105 5.01 11.44 17.14
C LEU A 105 4.46 10.79 18.41
N THR A 106 4.87 11.27 19.59
CA THR A 106 4.34 10.80 20.87
C THR A 106 2.83 11.05 20.95
N SER A 107 2.32 12.18 20.45
CA SER A 107 0.87 12.44 20.40
C SER A 107 0.09 11.48 19.50
N MET A 108 0.78 10.84 18.54
CA MET A 108 0.24 9.81 17.66
C MET A 108 0.46 8.38 18.21
N GLY A 109 1.05 8.23 19.40
CA GLY A 109 1.36 6.93 20.01
C GLY A 109 2.51 6.19 19.33
N VAL A 110 3.39 6.89 18.59
CA VAL A 110 4.53 6.28 17.92
C VAL A 110 5.78 6.46 18.78
N GLU A 111 6.09 5.45 19.59
CA GLU A 111 7.19 5.51 20.57
C GLU A 111 8.54 5.01 20.00
N GLU A 112 8.53 4.19 18.93
CA GLU A 112 9.75 3.64 18.34
C GLU A 112 10.27 4.49 17.16
N SER A 113 11.54 4.89 17.24
CA SER A 113 12.23 5.75 16.25
C SER A 113 12.33 5.13 14.85
N PHE A 114 12.34 3.80 14.75
CA PHE A 114 12.33 3.11 13.46
C PHE A 114 10.94 3.07 12.83
N ALA A 115 9.91 2.77 13.63
CA ALA A 115 8.53 2.73 13.16
C ALA A 115 8.06 4.11 12.66
N SER A 116 8.44 5.19 13.36
CA SER A 116 8.15 6.54 12.91
C SER A 116 8.79 6.89 11.58
N GLY A 117 10.03 6.45 11.34
CA GLY A 117 10.71 6.60 10.05
C GLY A 117 9.97 5.91 8.91
N ILE A 118 9.46 4.69 9.12
CA ILE A 118 8.64 3.97 8.13
C ILE A 118 7.34 4.72 7.86
N VAL A 119 6.63 5.15 8.91
CA VAL A 119 5.36 5.87 8.77
C VAL A 119 5.56 7.15 7.97
N VAL A 120 6.57 7.95 8.30
CA VAL A 120 6.85 9.22 7.60
C VAL A 120 7.38 8.98 6.19
N GLY A 121 8.15 7.93 5.94
CA GLY A 121 8.69 7.62 4.61
C GLY A 121 7.65 7.05 3.65
N VAL A 122 6.79 6.15 4.13
CA VAL A 122 5.87 5.37 3.27
C VAL A 122 4.51 6.03 3.15
N THR A 123 3.97 6.60 4.22
CA THR A 123 2.59 7.10 4.25
C THR A 123 2.34 8.22 3.23
N PRO A 124 3.19 9.25 3.11
CA PRO A 124 3.01 10.29 2.10
C PRO A 124 3.06 9.75 0.67
N ALA A 125 3.92 8.77 0.38
CA ALA A 125 4.01 8.13 -0.94
C ALA A 125 2.72 7.35 -1.27
N VAL A 126 2.17 6.62 -0.30
CA VAL A 126 0.89 5.91 -0.47
C VAL A 126 -0.27 6.89 -0.68
N ILE A 127 -0.34 7.96 0.10
CA ILE A 127 -1.37 9.00 -0.07
C ILE A 127 -1.26 9.66 -1.45
N GLY A 128 -0.04 10.05 -1.85
CA GLY A 128 0.21 10.63 -3.17
C GLY A 128 -0.21 9.70 -4.30
N TYR A 129 0.11 8.41 -4.18
CA TYR A 129 -0.35 7.38 -5.12
C TYR A 129 -1.88 7.33 -5.21
N LEU A 130 -2.59 7.27 -4.06
CA LEU A 130 -4.05 7.18 -4.02
C LEU A 130 -4.73 8.43 -4.60
N ILE A 131 -4.20 9.62 -4.31
CA ILE A 131 -4.69 10.88 -4.88
C ILE A 131 -4.55 10.85 -6.40
N TRP A 132 -3.35 10.52 -6.90
CA TRP A 132 -3.11 10.52 -8.34
C TRP A 132 -3.95 9.47 -9.07
N TRP A 133 -4.07 8.29 -8.47
CA TRP A 133 -4.94 7.23 -8.96
C TRP A 133 -6.39 7.70 -9.05
N ALA A 134 -6.94 8.31 -8.00
CA ALA A 134 -8.30 8.84 -8.00
C ALA A 134 -8.51 9.93 -9.06
N VAL A 135 -7.56 10.87 -9.20
CA VAL A 135 -7.60 11.94 -10.22
C VAL A 135 -7.69 11.37 -11.64
N ILE A 136 -6.93 10.31 -11.95
CA ILE A 136 -6.98 9.67 -13.28
C ILE A 136 -8.38 9.12 -13.57
N TRP A 137 -9.01 8.46 -12.60
CA TRP A 137 -10.33 7.87 -12.80
C TRP A 137 -11.45 8.92 -12.84
N LEU A 138 -11.35 9.98 -12.03
CA LEU A 138 -12.29 11.10 -12.06
C LEU A 138 -12.25 11.86 -13.39
N ARG A 139 -11.10 11.94 -14.06
CA ARG A 139 -10.97 12.56 -15.40
C ARG A 139 -11.48 11.69 -16.55
N ARG A 140 -11.65 10.39 -16.31
CA ARG A 140 -12.12 9.41 -17.31
C ARG A 140 -13.61 9.06 -17.17
N SER A 141 -14.24 9.48 -16.08
CA SER A 141 -15.67 9.29 -15.80
C SER A 141 -16.47 10.45 -16.38
#